data_AF-A0A6G3X0Q0-F1
#
_entry.id   AF-A0A6G3X0Q0-F1
#
_cell.length_a   1.000
_cell.length_b   1.000
_cell.length_c   1.000
_cell.angle_alpha   90.00
_cell.angle_beta   90.00
_cell.angle_gamma   90.00
#
_symmetry.space_group_name_H-M   'P 1'
#
loop_
_entity.id
_entity.type
_entity.pdbx_description
1 polymer ?
#
loop_
_entity_poly.entity_id
_entity_poly.type
_entity_poly.pdbx_seq_one_letter_code
_entity_poly.pdbx_strand_id
1 'polypeptide(L)'
;MFTVSNWPGHWYSMVPLGWALQAAGHQVKVVCTPCQTAPVTHAGLMPVPLLEAMDMTVRGRLHNYRKAEVGTWPFATPPPHPLTGEPLRSLDEFDMADWSARNRDWAVGVVNRSADAAVDFARGWRPDLVVHDLMSLEGPLVSGALKIPALLHLWGPCGPQDPVPGAPPGSSFVPMDPVGAFERHGAGPMDADVYTHVIDP
;
A
#
# COMPACT_ATOMS: atom_id res chain seq x y z
N MET A 1 6.33 -13.45 -7.08
CA MET A 1 6.70 -12.13 -6.53
C MET A 1 5.72 -11.77 -5.44
N PHE A 2 6.19 -11.23 -4.34
CA PHE A 2 5.34 -10.59 -3.34
C PHE A 2 5.57 -9.08 -3.45
N THR A 3 4.53 -8.27 -3.31
CA THR A 3 4.65 -6.81 -3.15
C THR A 3 3.93 -6.43 -1.87
N VAL A 4 4.59 -5.67 -0.99
CA VAL A 4 4.03 -5.34 0.31
C VAL A 4 4.05 -3.85 0.61
N SER A 5 2.99 -3.37 1.25
CA SER A 5 2.93 -2.05 1.84
C SER A 5 3.91 -1.90 3.01
N ASN A 6 4.23 -0.66 3.38
CA ASN A 6 5.26 -0.39 4.39
C ASN A 6 4.78 -0.53 5.85
N TRP A 7 3.77 -1.36 6.10
CA TRP A 7 3.30 -1.70 7.44
C TRP A 7 3.19 -3.22 7.63
N PRO A 8 4.02 -3.82 8.50
CA PRO A 8 3.99 -5.26 8.76
C PRO A 8 2.62 -5.86 9.10
N GLY A 9 1.76 -5.12 9.81
CA GLY A 9 0.41 -5.56 10.15
C GLY A 9 -0.49 -5.87 8.94
N HIS A 10 -0.19 -5.30 7.77
CA HIS A 10 -0.92 -5.58 6.53
C HIS A 10 -0.49 -6.88 5.86
N TRP A 11 0.77 -7.29 5.97
CA TRP A 11 1.30 -8.38 5.13
C TRP A 11 1.80 -9.59 5.93
N TYR A 12 1.84 -9.54 7.27
CA TYR A 12 2.23 -10.71 8.07
C TYR A 12 1.36 -11.95 7.84
N SER A 13 0.08 -11.78 7.48
CA SER A 13 -0.79 -12.89 7.08
C SER A 13 -0.29 -13.63 5.83
N MET A 14 0.51 -12.98 4.99
CA MET A 14 1.09 -13.55 3.77
C MET A 14 2.37 -14.36 4.02
N VAL A 15 2.96 -14.26 5.22
CA VAL A 15 4.23 -14.93 5.55
C VAL A 15 4.13 -16.45 5.45
N PRO A 16 3.10 -17.13 6.03
CA PRO A 16 2.95 -18.57 5.90
C PRO A 16 2.86 -19.04 4.44
N LEU A 17 2.14 -18.29 3.58
CA LEU A 17 2.05 -18.59 2.15
C LEU A 17 3.42 -18.45 1.45
N GLY A 18 4.18 -17.40 1.78
CA GLY A 18 5.55 -17.23 1.29
C GLY A 18 6.45 -18.41 1.64
N TRP A 19 6.38 -18.88 2.89
CA TRP A 19 7.10 -20.08 3.34
C TRP A 19 6.65 -21.36 2.64
N ALA A 20 5.35 -21.55 2.47
CA ALA A 20 4.80 -22.72 1.77
C ALA A 20 5.30 -22.79 0.31
N LEU A 21 5.30 -21.65 -0.40
CA LEU A 21 5.83 -21.56 -1.76
C LEU A 21 7.33 -21.87 -1.81
N GLN A 22 8.13 -21.34 -0.87
CA GLN A 22 9.55 -21.66 -0.77
C GLN A 22 9.79 -23.15 -0.52
N ALA A 23 9.04 -23.75 0.41
CA ALA A 23 9.15 -25.18 0.74
C ALA A 23 8.74 -26.08 -0.43
N ALA A 24 7.81 -25.62 -1.28
CA ALA A 24 7.44 -26.28 -2.52
C ALA A 24 8.46 -26.10 -3.66
N GLY A 25 9.55 -25.35 -3.43
CA GLY A 25 10.64 -25.13 -4.39
C GLY A 25 10.50 -23.89 -5.27
N HIS A 26 9.51 -23.03 -5.03
CA HIS A 26 9.37 -21.77 -5.76
C HIS A 26 10.32 -20.69 -5.25
N GLN A 27 10.77 -19.82 -6.14
CA GLN A 27 11.53 -18.63 -5.75
C GLN A 27 10.59 -17.52 -5.28
N VAL A 28 10.75 -17.10 -4.03
CA VAL A 28 9.96 -16.00 -3.44
C VAL A 28 10.86 -14.81 -3.18
N LYS A 29 10.45 -13.64 -3.69
CA LYS A 29 11.07 -12.34 -3.45
C LYS A 29 9.98 -11.34 -3.08
N VAL A 30 10.25 -10.52 -2.08
CA VAL A 30 9.31 -9.54 -1.54
C VAL A 30 9.78 -8.14 -1.92
N VAL A 31 9.15 -7.57 -2.93
CA VAL A 31 9.36 -6.19 -3.36
C VAL A 31 8.72 -5.25 -2.32
N CYS A 32 9.53 -4.37 -1.75
CA CYS A 32 9.12 -3.57 -0.60
C CYS A 32 9.87 -2.24 -0.55
N THR A 33 9.44 -1.36 0.36
CA THR A 33 10.19 -0.14 0.68
C THR A 33 11.39 -0.48 1.60
N PRO A 34 12.47 0.33 1.62
CA PRO A 34 13.65 0.05 2.43
C PRO A 34 13.38 -0.23 3.92
N CYS A 35 12.40 0.44 4.53
CA CYS A 35 12.06 0.21 5.94
C CYS A 35 11.50 -1.19 6.23
N GLN A 36 11.02 -1.90 5.20
CA GLN A 36 10.53 -3.27 5.32
C GLN A 36 11.62 -4.34 5.16
N THR A 37 12.86 -3.96 4.82
CA THR A 37 13.96 -4.92 4.65
C THR A 37 14.12 -5.81 5.89
N ALA A 38 14.28 -5.21 7.07
CA ALA A 38 14.47 -5.96 8.30
C ALA A 38 13.24 -6.79 8.71
N PRO A 39 12.00 -6.25 8.72
CA PRO A 39 10.80 -7.06 8.94
C PRO A 39 10.67 -8.27 8.01
N VAL A 40 10.90 -8.09 6.70
CA VAL A 40 10.82 -9.17 5.70
C VAL A 40 11.91 -10.21 5.93
N THR A 41 13.14 -9.78 6.21
CA THR A 41 14.25 -10.70 6.55
C THR A 41 13.95 -11.48 7.82
N HIS A 42 13.45 -10.84 8.88
CA HIS A 42 13.07 -11.51 10.12
C HIS A 42 11.92 -12.51 9.92
N ALA A 43 11.03 -12.25 8.97
CA ALA A 43 9.99 -13.19 8.57
C ALA A 43 10.53 -14.39 7.74
N GLY A 44 11.83 -14.44 7.44
CA GLY A 44 12.47 -15.52 6.69
C GLY A 44 12.24 -15.46 5.18
N LEU A 45 11.86 -14.30 4.66
CA LEU A 45 11.63 -14.06 3.23
C LEU A 45 12.75 -13.16 2.67
N MET A 46 12.94 -13.19 1.35
CA MET A 46 13.98 -12.39 0.67
C MET A 46 13.47 -10.99 0.29
N PRO A 47 13.93 -9.90 0.94
CA PRO A 47 13.52 -8.55 0.59
C PRO A 47 14.18 -8.04 -0.70
N VAL A 48 13.45 -7.22 -1.44
CA VAL A 48 13.91 -6.44 -2.59
C VAL A 48 13.50 -4.98 -2.34
N PRO A 49 14.35 -4.19 -1.66
CA PRO A 49 13.99 -2.86 -1.15
C PRO A 49 14.14 -1.75 -2.20
N LEU A 50 13.23 -1.71 -3.17
CA LEU A 50 13.28 -0.77 -4.29
C LEU A 50 12.06 0.17 -4.38
N LEU A 51 11.05 -0.01 -3.53
CA LEU A 51 9.85 0.82 -3.54
C LEU A 51 10.03 2.11 -2.75
N GLU A 52 9.18 3.08 -3.05
CA GLU A 52 9.02 4.29 -2.27
C GLU A 52 7.56 4.47 -1.86
N ALA A 53 7.31 4.87 -0.61
CA ALA A 53 5.96 5.19 -0.18
C ALA A 53 6.01 6.18 1.00
N MET A 54 4.92 6.93 1.17
CA MET A 54 4.65 7.57 2.45
C MET A 54 4.56 6.51 3.54
N ASP A 55 5.13 6.78 4.71
CA ASP A 55 4.98 5.91 5.89
C ASP A 55 3.48 5.70 6.19
N MET A 56 3.04 4.44 6.22
CA MET A 56 1.63 4.11 6.47
C MET A 56 1.14 4.60 7.84
N THR A 57 2.01 4.73 8.84
CA THR A 57 1.63 5.28 10.15
C THR A 57 1.36 6.79 10.04
N VAL A 58 2.19 7.52 9.30
CA VAL A 58 1.93 8.94 8.95
C VAL A 58 0.62 9.05 8.16
N ARG A 59 0.42 8.20 7.15
CA ARG A 59 -0.82 8.17 6.35
C ARG A 59 -2.05 7.93 7.23
N GLY A 60 -1.97 6.98 8.16
CA GLY A 60 -3.03 6.68 9.13
C GLY A 60 -3.34 7.85 10.06
N ARG A 61 -2.31 8.57 10.55
CA ARG A 61 -2.54 9.77 11.36
C ARG A 61 -3.13 10.93 10.56
N LEU A 62 -2.71 11.14 9.31
CA LEU A 62 -3.34 12.12 8.41
C LEU A 62 -4.82 11.79 8.16
N HIS A 63 -5.15 10.51 8.00
CA HIS A 63 -6.54 10.05 7.90
C HIS A 63 -7.33 10.37 9.18
N ASN A 64 -6.79 10.04 10.36
CA ASN A 64 -7.42 10.34 11.64
C ASN A 64 -7.60 11.84 11.87
N TYR A 65 -6.63 12.66 11.45
CA TYR A 65 -6.71 14.11 11.52
C TYR A 65 -7.86 14.66 10.67
N ARG A 66 -7.97 14.21 9.40
CA ARG A 66 -9.12 14.58 8.54
C ARG A 66 -10.45 14.17 9.14
N LYS A 67 -10.53 13.00 9.77
CA LYS A 67 -11.73 12.58 10.51
C LYS A 67 -12.11 13.57 11.60
N ALA A 68 -11.12 14.12 12.32
CA ALA A 68 -11.35 15.12 13.34
C ALA A 68 -11.84 16.45 12.73
N GLU A 69 -11.23 16.92 11.62
CA GLU A 69 -11.67 18.14 10.91
C GLU A 69 -13.13 18.06 10.45
N VAL A 70 -13.57 16.89 9.98
CA VAL A 70 -14.95 16.67 9.50
C VAL A 70 -15.90 16.14 10.57
N GLY A 71 -15.48 16.10 11.85
CA GLY A 71 -16.35 15.74 12.97
C GLY A 71 -16.72 14.24 13.08
N THR A 72 -15.95 13.34 12.46
CA THR A 72 -16.17 11.88 12.48
C THR A 72 -15.12 11.11 13.28
N TRP A 73 -14.24 11.82 13.97
CA TRP A 73 -13.31 11.22 14.94
C TRP A 73 -14.08 10.76 16.18
N PRO A 74 -13.99 9.48 16.59
CA PRO A 74 -14.89 8.90 17.60
C PRO A 74 -14.44 9.14 19.05
N PHE A 75 -13.28 9.79 19.27
CA PHE A 75 -12.72 9.98 20.60
C PHE A 75 -12.85 11.44 21.04
N ALA A 76 -12.95 11.64 22.36
CA ALA A 76 -13.10 12.97 22.97
C ALA A 76 -11.83 13.83 22.89
N THR A 77 -10.65 13.21 22.80
CA THR A 77 -9.38 13.91 22.65
C THR A 77 -8.98 14.00 21.17
N PRO A 78 -8.26 15.06 20.75
CA PRO A 78 -7.73 15.14 19.39
C PRO A 78 -6.89 13.92 19.02
N PRO A 79 -6.83 13.54 17.72
CA PRO A 79 -5.89 12.53 17.25
C PRO A 79 -4.44 13.03 17.44
N PRO A 80 -3.45 12.13 17.47
CA PRO A 80 -2.05 12.53 17.50
C PRO A 80 -1.65 13.36 16.28
N HIS A 81 -0.64 14.22 16.45
CA HIS A 81 -0.12 15.09 15.40
C HIS A 81 0.32 14.24 14.19
N PRO A 82 -0.08 14.57 12.95
CA PRO A 82 0.13 13.70 11.80
C PRO A 82 1.60 13.32 11.54
N LEU A 83 2.51 14.28 11.66
CA LEU A 83 3.93 14.07 11.36
C LEU A 83 4.74 13.52 12.55
N THR A 84 4.60 14.12 13.74
CA THR A 84 5.41 13.77 14.91
C THR A 84 4.83 12.60 15.71
N GLY A 85 3.52 12.36 15.65
CA GLY A 85 2.84 11.38 16.50
C GLY A 85 2.62 11.83 17.95
N GLU A 86 3.02 13.06 18.30
CA GLU A 86 2.82 13.63 19.64
C GLU A 86 1.35 14.04 19.87
N PRO A 87 0.86 14.11 21.12
CA PRO A 87 -0.49 14.58 21.41
C PRO A 87 -0.75 16.00 20.89
N LEU A 88 -1.90 16.20 20.22
CA LEU A 88 -2.41 17.52 19.86
C LEU A 88 -3.26 18.10 21.00
N ARG A 89 -3.14 19.41 21.25
CA ARG A 89 -4.03 20.17 22.15
C ARG A 89 -5.21 20.75 21.39
N SER A 90 -4.98 21.22 20.17
CA SER A 90 -6.03 21.64 19.24
C SER A 90 -5.68 21.28 17.79
N LEU A 91 -6.68 21.31 16.90
CA LEU A 91 -6.47 21.07 15.47
C LEU A 91 -5.65 22.20 14.82
N ASP A 92 -5.72 23.44 15.33
CA ASP A 92 -4.96 24.58 14.79
C ASP A 92 -3.42 24.39 14.82
N GLU A 93 -2.91 23.39 15.54
CA GLU A 93 -1.49 23.03 15.57
C GLU A 93 -1.00 22.31 14.30
N PHE A 94 -1.90 21.93 13.38
CA PHE A 94 -1.54 21.34 12.09
C PHE A 94 -2.42 21.86 10.94
N ASP A 95 -1.80 22.46 9.92
CA ASP A 95 -2.52 22.87 8.70
C ASP A 95 -2.44 21.76 7.64
N MET A 96 -3.52 20.98 7.52
CA MET A 96 -3.65 19.87 6.57
C MET A 96 -3.69 20.37 5.11
N ALA A 97 -4.27 21.54 4.86
CA ALA A 97 -4.40 22.09 3.51
C ALA A 97 -3.05 22.59 2.99
N ASP A 98 -2.35 23.38 3.80
CA ASP A 98 -1.01 23.88 3.51
C ASP A 98 0.00 22.73 3.41
N TRP A 99 -0.04 21.76 4.33
CA TRP A 99 0.80 20.56 4.24
C TRP A 99 0.53 19.78 2.95
N SER A 100 -0.73 19.58 2.55
CA SER A 100 -1.07 18.87 1.31
C SER A 100 -0.57 19.60 0.07
N ALA A 101 -0.69 20.94 0.06
CA ALA A 101 -0.22 21.76 -1.06
C ALA A 101 1.30 21.68 -1.21
N ARG A 102 2.05 21.82 -0.10
CA ARG A 102 3.52 21.75 -0.09
C ARG A 102 4.09 20.39 -0.43
N ASN A 103 3.35 19.30 -0.15
CA ASN A 103 3.84 17.93 -0.31
C ASN A 103 3.27 17.20 -1.54
N ARG A 104 2.43 17.87 -2.34
CA ARG A 104 1.78 17.25 -3.51
C ARG A 104 2.78 16.63 -4.48
N ASP A 105 3.76 17.41 -4.94
CA ASP A 105 4.72 16.97 -5.94
C ASP A 105 5.61 15.84 -5.42
N TRP A 106 5.98 15.90 -4.14
CA TRP A 106 6.67 14.81 -3.47
C TRP A 106 5.82 13.53 -3.45
N ALA A 107 4.55 13.61 -3.04
CA ALA A 107 3.67 12.44 -2.95
C ALA A 107 3.44 11.80 -4.32
N VAL A 108 3.21 12.61 -5.37
CA VAL A 108 3.10 12.15 -6.76
C VAL A 108 4.41 11.51 -7.22
N GLY A 109 5.55 12.15 -6.95
CA GLY A 109 6.87 11.65 -7.34
C GLY A 109 7.21 10.31 -6.70
N VAL A 110 6.86 10.11 -5.43
CA VAL A 110 7.04 8.85 -4.70
C VAL A 110 6.28 7.71 -5.38
N VAL A 111 4.99 7.91 -5.68
CA VAL A 111 4.15 6.89 -6.33
C VAL A 111 4.70 6.54 -7.72
N ASN A 112 5.10 7.55 -8.51
CA ASN A 112 5.67 7.32 -9.84
C ASN A 112 6.96 6.48 -9.79
N ARG A 113 7.91 6.84 -8.94
CA ARG A 113 9.19 6.11 -8.83
C ARG A 113 8.98 4.68 -8.33
N SER A 114 8.09 4.49 -7.36
CA SER A 114 7.74 3.16 -6.84
C SER A 114 7.14 2.27 -7.92
N ALA A 115 6.17 2.80 -8.66
CA ALA A 115 5.51 2.11 -9.77
C ALA A 115 6.51 1.69 -10.87
N ASP A 116 7.35 2.62 -11.33
CA ASP A 116 8.33 2.35 -12.37
C ASP A 116 9.36 1.29 -11.90
N ALA A 117 9.87 1.43 -10.67
CA ALA A 117 10.84 0.48 -10.11
C ALA A 117 10.26 -0.94 -9.94
N ALA A 118 8.99 -1.06 -9.52
CA ALA A 118 8.32 -2.34 -9.39
C ALA A 118 8.17 -3.05 -10.74
N VAL A 119 7.72 -2.33 -11.77
CA VAL A 119 7.52 -2.89 -13.11
C VAL A 119 8.86 -3.23 -13.77
N ASP A 120 9.88 -2.38 -13.64
CA ASP A 120 11.19 -2.63 -14.22
C ASP A 120 11.88 -3.84 -13.59
N PHE A 121 11.78 -3.98 -12.26
CA PHE A 121 12.25 -5.19 -11.59
C PHE A 121 11.49 -6.43 -12.06
N ALA A 122 10.17 -6.35 -12.17
CA ALA A 122 9.36 -7.48 -12.61
C ALA A 122 9.69 -7.89 -14.06
N ARG A 123 9.92 -6.95 -14.98
CA ARG A 123 10.36 -7.24 -16.36
C ARG A 123 11.71 -7.96 -16.39
N GLY A 124 12.65 -7.55 -15.54
CA GLY A 124 13.96 -8.18 -15.42
C GLY A 124 13.89 -9.58 -14.80
N TRP A 125 13.12 -9.73 -13.71
CA TRP A 125 13.06 -10.97 -12.94
C TRP A 125 12.06 -12.00 -13.50
N ARG A 126 11.02 -11.54 -14.21
CA ARG A 126 9.95 -12.33 -14.85
C ARG A 126 9.21 -13.27 -13.89
N PRO A 127 8.47 -12.73 -12.90
CA PRO A 127 7.66 -13.56 -12.02
C PRO A 127 6.48 -14.20 -12.76
N ASP A 128 6.10 -15.42 -12.35
CA ASP A 128 4.92 -16.12 -12.88
C ASP A 128 3.64 -15.84 -12.08
N LEU A 129 3.77 -15.29 -10.87
CA LEU A 129 2.66 -14.97 -9.95
C LEU A 129 3.01 -13.73 -9.13
N VAL A 130 2.04 -12.86 -8.87
CA VAL A 130 2.13 -11.77 -7.91
C VAL A 130 1.22 -12.06 -6.71
N VAL A 131 1.71 -11.86 -5.49
CA VAL A 131 0.91 -11.89 -4.26
C VAL A 131 1.07 -10.54 -3.57
N HIS A 132 -0.01 -9.91 -3.13
CA HIS A 132 0.08 -8.58 -2.56
C HIS A 132 -0.96 -8.34 -1.46
N ASP A 133 -0.64 -7.45 -0.53
CA ASP A 133 -1.63 -6.94 0.43
C ASP A 133 -2.51 -5.86 -0.21
N LEU A 134 -3.57 -5.50 0.50
CA LEU A 134 -4.58 -4.56 0.03
C LEU A 134 -4.04 -3.13 -0.19
N MET A 135 -3.00 -2.70 0.55
CA MET A 135 -2.44 -1.36 0.38
C MET A 135 -1.31 -1.27 -0.66
N SER A 136 -0.90 -2.37 -1.26
CA SER A 136 0.16 -2.40 -2.28
C SER A 136 -0.43 -2.12 -3.67
N LEU A 137 -0.11 -0.94 -4.23
CA LEU A 137 -0.51 -0.56 -5.60
C LEU A 137 0.26 -1.38 -6.64
N GLU A 138 1.50 -1.73 -6.32
CA GLU A 138 2.46 -2.37 -7.20
C GLU A 138 2.03 -3.77 -7.62
N GLY A 139 1.28 -4.47 -6.77
CA GLY A 139 0.76 -5.80 -7.05
C GLY A 139 -0.12 -5.85 -8.30
N PRO A 140 -1.28 -5.17 -8.31
CA PRO A 140 -2.15 -5.09 -9.48
C PRO A 140 -1.48 -4.41 -10.67
N LEU A 141 -0.63 -3.39 -10.45
CA LEU A 141 0.11 -2.73 -11.52
C LEU A 141 1.00 -3.71 -12.29
N VAL A 142 1.83 -4.48 -11.59
CA VAL A 142 2.76 -5.42 -12.22
C VAL A 142 2.00 -6.55 -12.91
N SER A 143 0.95 -7.08 -12.27
CA SER A 143 0.07 -8.08 -12.86
C SER A 143 -0.51 -7.61 -14.20
N GLY A 144 -1.09 -6.40 -14.21
CA GLY A 144 -1.64 -5.81 -15.43
C GLY A 144 -0.58 -5.55 -16.49
N ALA A 145 0.60 -5.04 -16.11
CA ALA A 145 1.68 -4.71 -17.04
C ALA A 145 2.32 -5.94 -17.70
N LEU A 146 2.48 -7.04 -16.95
CA LEU A 146 3.11 -8.27 -17.43
C LEU A 146 2.10 -9.34 -17.89
N LYS A 147 0.80 -9.11 -17.68
CA LYS A 147 -0.28 -10.08 -17.98
C LYS A 147 -0.08 -11.42 -17.27
N ILE A 148 0.29 -11.35 -16.00
CA ILE A 148 0.49 -12.51 -15.10
C ILE A 148 -0.56 -12.48 -13.98
N PRO A 149 -0.91 -13.62 -13.37
CA PRO A 149 -1.88 -13.63 -12.28
C PRO A 149 -1.42 -12.83 -11.06
N ALA A 150 -2.36 -12.10 -10.44
CA ALA A 150 -2.22 -11.50 -9.12
C ALA A 150 -3.20 -12.12 -8.13
N LEU A 151 -2.73 -12.30 -6.90
CA LEU A 151 -3.48 -12.74 -5.74
C LEU A 151 -3.47 -11.65 -4.68
N LEU A 152 -4.63 -11.05 -4.43
CA LEU A 152 -4.82 -10.20 -3.28
C LEU A 152 -4.96 -11.08 -2.04
N HIS A 153 -4.09 -10.89 -1.06
CA HIS A 153 -4.19 -11.58 0.22
C HIS A 153 -4.65 -10.58 1.28
N LEU A 154 -5.87 -10.77 1.77
CA LEU A 154 -6.42 -9.91 2.80
C LEU A 154 -5.79 -10.23 4.17
N TRP A 155 -5.76 -9.24 5.05
CA TRP A 155 -5.29 -9.38 6.43
C TRP A 155 -6.46 -9.48 7.43
N GLY A 156 -7.69 -9.39 6.96
CA GLY A 156 -8.90 -9.37 7.78
C GLY A 156 -10.14 -9.11 6.92
N PRO A 157 -11.30 -8.80 7.54
CA PRO A 157 -12.61 -8.81 6.89
C PRO A 157 -12.85 -7.62 5.94
N CYS A 158 -11.82 -6.83 5.64
CA CYS A 158 -11.95 -5.62 4.84
C CYS A 158 -11.51 -5.90 3.41
N GLY A 159 -12.44 -5.75 2.47
CA GLY A 159 -12.21 -5.92 1.04
C GLY A 159 -11.93 -4.60 0.30
N PRO A 160 -11.50 -4.67 -0.98
CA PRO A 160 -11.17 -3.48 -1.76
C PRO A 160 -12.31 -2.49 -1.94
N GLN A 161 -13.54 -2.99 -2.08
CA GLN A 161 -14.72 -2.17 -2.33
C GLN A 161 -15.39 -1.67 -1.05
N ASP A 162 -14.90 -2.08 0.12
CA ASP A 162 -15.45 -1.60 1.38
C ASP A 162 -15.24 -0.09 1.54
N PRO A 163 -16.21 0.63 2.13
CA PRO A 163 -16.06 2.04 2.41
C PRO A 163 -14.95 2.24 3.44
N VAL A 164 -14.07 3.20 3.19
CA VAL A 164 -13.02 3.56 4.15
C VAL A 164 -13.63 4.44 5.26
N PRO A 165 -13.73 3.96 6.52
CA PRO A 165 -14.40 4.73 7.56
C PRO A 165 -13.73 6.08 7.81
N GLY A 166 -14.48 7.16 7.59
CA GLY A 166 -13.98 8.54 7.76
C GLY A 166 -13.26 9.12 6.55
N ALA A 167 -13.26 8.43 5.42
CA ALA A 167 -12.92 9.02 4.12
C ALA A 167 -14.18 9.65 3.46
N PRO A 168 -14.02 10.53 2.46
CA PRO A 168 -15.16 11.08 1.71
C PRO A 168 -16.07 9.98 1.13
N PRO A 169 -17.40 10.21 1.01
CA PRO A 169 -18.32 9.26 0.39
C PRO A 169 -17.83 8.77 -0.97
N GLY A 170 -17.89 7.45 -1.20
CA GLY A 170 -17.39 6.81 -2.41
C GLY A 170 -15.90 6.42 -2.37
N SER A 171 -15.17 6.75 -1.30
CA SER A 171 -13.80 6.26 -1.11
C SER A 171 -13.80 4.79 -0.70
N SER A 172 -12.95 4.00 -1.34
CA SER A 172 -12.75 2.58 -1.03
C SER A 172 -11.26 2.27 -0.81
N PHE A 173 -10.94 1.01 -0.54
CA PHE A 173 -9.56 0.55 -0.44
C PHE A 173 -8.91 0.25 -1.78
N VAL A 174 -9.64 0.34 -2.90
CA VAL A 174 -9.04 0.32 -4.24
C VAL A 174 -8.06 1.50 -4.33
N PRO A 175 -6.74 1.26 -4.49
CA PRO A 175 -5.78 2.33 -4.65
C PRO A 175 -6.12 3.22 -5.84
N MET A 176 -5.98 4.53 -5.67
CA MET A 176 -6.03 5.47 -6.77
C MET A 176 -4.74 5.39 -7.60
N ASP A 177 -4.83 5.68 -8.90
CA ASP A 177 -3.67 5.91 -9.77
C ASP A 177 -3.54 7.42 -10.10
N PRO A 178 -3.06 8.25 -9.17
CA PRO A 178 -2.98 9.70 -9.37
C PRO A 178 -1.95 10.11 -10.42
N VAL A 179 -1.15 9.18 -10.93
CA VAL A 179 -0.02 9.46 -11.81
C VAL A 179 -0.12 8.77 -13.18
N GLY A 180 -1.24 8.07 -13.45
CA GLY A 180 -1.44 7.33 -14.69
C GLY A 180 -0.40 6.23 -14.91
N ALA A 181 0.13 5.62 -13.85
CA ALA A 181 1.11 4.56 -13.94
C ALA A 181 0.54 3.32 -14.64
N PHE A 182 -0.73 3.00 -14.41
CA PHE A 182 -1.35 1.81 -15.01
C PHE A 182 -1.45 1.95 -16.52
N GLU A 183 -1.94 3.08 -17.02
CA GLU A 183 -2.01 3.35 -18.46
C GLU A 183 -0.60 3.38 -19.07
N ARG A 184 0.35 4.08 -18.43
CA ARG A 184 1.74 4.21 -18.90
C ARG A 184 2.45 2.87 -19.03
N HIS A 185 2.16 1.90 -18.15
CA HIS A 185 2.75 0.56 -18.19
C HIS A 185 1.87 -0.49 -18.89
N GLY A 186 0.75 -0.10 -19.51
CA GLY A 186 -0.14 -1.01 -20.24
C GLY A 186 -0.94 -1.96 -19.35
N ALA A 187 -1.12 -1.60 -18.08
CA ALA A 187 -1.84 -2.38 -17.08
C ALA A 187 -3.37 -2.29 -17.17
N GLY A 188 -3.90 -1.32 -17.92
CA GLY A 188 -5.34 -1.04 -18.02
C GLY A 188 -5.76 0.08 -17.06
N PRO A 189 -7.06 0.26 -16.79
CA PRO A 189 -7.50 1.16 -15.72
C PRO A 189 -7.23 0.56 -14.33
N MET A 190 -7.01 1.43 -13.34
CA MET A 190 -7.01 1.03 -11.93
C MET A 190 -8.42 1.16 -11.37
N ASP A 191 -9.12 0.04 -11.24
CA ASP A 191 -10.46 -0.06 -10.67
C ASP A 191 -10.63 -1.34 -9.83
N ALA A 192 -11.86 -1.63 -9.41
CA ALA A 192 -12.19 -2.81 -8.60
C ALA A 192 -11.90 -4.15 -9.30
N ASP A 193 -11.93 -4.19 -10.64
CA ASP A 193 -11.84 -5.43 -11.43
C ASP A 193 -10.41 -5.93 -11.58
N VAL A 194 -9.41 -5.16 -11.14
CA VAL A 194 -8.00 -5.59 -11.07
C VAL A 194 -7.81 -6.77 -10.09
N TYR A 195 -8.72 -6.94 -9.13
CA TYR A 195 -8.68 -8.02 -8.14
C TYR A 195 -9.48 -9.23 -8.61
N THR A 196 -8.81 -10.12 -9.34
CA THR A 196 -9.45 -11.32 -9.91
C THR A 196 -9.38 -12.55 -9.00
N HIS A 197 -8.40 -12.59 -8.09
CA HIS A 197 -8.22 -13.68 -7.13
C HIS A 197 -7.94 -13.09 -5.75
N VAL A 198 -8.71 -13.55 -4.76
CA VAL A 198 -8.63 -13.04 -3.37
C VAL A 198 -8.51 -14.22 -2.42
N ILE A 199 -7.54 -14.17 -1.50
CA ILE A 199 -7.52 -14.98 -0.28
C ILE A 199 -8.14 -14.13 0.82
N ASP A 200 -9.30 -14.56 1.30
CA ASP A 200 -9.97 -14.04 2.49
C ASP A 200 -9.64 -14.96 3.68
N PRO A 201 -9.03 -14.45 4.77
CA PRO A 201 -8.59 -15.25 5.91
C PRO A 201 -9.72 -15.77 6.81
#